data_AF-A0A447NJD8-F1
#
_entry.id   AF-A0A447NJD8-F1
#
_cell.length_a   1.000
_cell.length_b   1.000
_cell.length_c   1.000
_cell.angle_alpha   90.00
_cell.angle_beta   90.00
_cell.angle_gamma   90.00
#
_symmetry.space_group_name_H-M   'P 1'
#
loop_
_entity.id
_entity.type
_entity.pdbx_description
1 polymer ?
#
loop_
_entity_poly.entity_id
_entity_poly.type
_entity_poly.pdbx_seq_one_letter_code
_entity_poly.pdbx_strand_id
1 'polypeptide(L)'
;MNYMQALRYIAAKGDQKAVIVYWDKLQTGTYDTATKSTRWSDYRNEKLNDTTSLRYLVRFALVDVATGEWATWSPVNYEYNILPAMTGKMAVTDQQITQLRQKTYAAVVKDLVNRYQ
;
A
#
# COMPACT_ATOMS: atom_id res chain seq x y z
N MET A 1 12.65 2.14 -27.11
CA MET A 1 13.24 1.97 -25.77
C MET A 1 12.10 1.86 -24.77
N ASN A 2 12.00 0.75 -24.02
CA ASN A 2 10.95 0.58 -23.01
C ASN A 2 11.29 1.44 -21.77
N TYR A 3 10.28 2.00 -21.11
CA TYR A 3 10.41 2.80 -19.89
C TYR A 3 11.32 2.16 -18.84
N MET A 4 11.21 0.83 -18.63
CA MET A 4 12.06 0.10 -17.68
C MET A 4 13.54 0.04 -18.10
N GLN A 5 13.82 -0.01 -19.41
CA GLN A 5 15.20 0.05 -19.91
C GLN A 5 15.80 1.45 -19.70
N ALA A 6 14.99 2.50 -19.88
CA ALA A 6 15.42 3.87 -19.63
C ALA A 6 15.73 4.11 -18.14
N LEU A 7 14.86 3.65 -17.24
CA LEU A 7 15.09 3.74 -15.80
C LEU A 7 16.36 2.99 -15.37
N ARG A 8 16.55 1.76 -15.84
CA ARG A 8 17.77 0.98 -15.54
C ARG A 8 19.02 1.65 -16.08
N TYR A 9 18.98 2.23 -17.28
CA TYR A 9 20.12 2.93 -17.86
C TYR A 9 20.52 4.16 -17.03
N ILE A 10 19.55 4.94 -16.56
CA ILE A 10 19.80 6.08 -15.67
C ILE A 10 20.39 5.60 -14.34
N ALA A 11 19.83 4.52 -13.76
CA ALA A 11 20.33 3.93 -12.52
C ALA A 11 21.78 3.43 -12.66
N ALA A 12 22.10 2.75 -13.77
CA ALA A 12 23.46 2.29 -14.07
C ALA A 12 24.46 3.45 -14.20
N LYS A 13 24.06 4.55 -14.85
CA LYS A 13 24.89 5.78 -14.93
C LYS A 13 25.16 6.41 -13.57
N GLY A 14 24.24 6.25 -12.62
CA GLY A 14 24.39 6.70 -11.25
C GLY A 14 25.06 5.69 -10.33
N ASP A 15 25.66 4.61 -10.86
CA ASP A 15 26.25 3.51 -10.10
C ASP A 15 25.30 2.85 -9.07
N GLN A 16 24.00 2.85 -9.40
CA GLN A 16 22.97 2.22 -8.56
C GLN A 16 22.83 0.75 -8.93
N LYS A 17 22.80 -0.12 -7.91
CA LYS A 17 22.68 -1.58 -8.09
C LYS A 17 21.24 -2.04 -8.33
N ALA A 18 20.26 -1.29 -7.81
CA ALA A 18 18.86 -1.64 -7.93
C ALA A 18 17.98 -0.39 -8.11
N VAL A 19 16.81 -0.58 -8.73
CA VAL A 19 15.73 0.41 -8.80
C VAL A 19 14.55 -0.10 -7.97
N ILE A 20 14.02 0.75 -7.09
CA ILE A 20 12.80 0.47 -6.35
C ILE A 20 11.69 1.34 -6.92
N VAL A 21 10.61 0.72 -7.34
CA VAL A 21 9.36 1.39 -7.73
C VAL A 21 8.28 0.97 -6.74
N TYR A 22 7.48 1.93 -6.29
CA TYR A 22 6.34 1.65 -5.42
C TYR A 22 5.09 2.35 -5.89
N TRP A 23 3.96 1.75 -5.57
CA TRP A 23 2.65 2.36 -5.77
C TRP A 23 1.74 1.96 -4.62
N ASP A 24 0.88 2.90 -4.24
CA ASP A 24 0.01 2.79 -3.11
C ASP A 24 -1.47 2.94 -3.49
N LYS A 25 -2.33 2.38 -2.65
CA LYS A 25 -3.78 2.49 -2.77
C LYS A 25 -4.43 2.59 -1.40
N LEU A 26 -5.33 3.54 -1.23
CA LEU A 26 -6.26 3.57 -0.11
C LEU A 26 -7.55 2.85 -0.52
N GLN A 27 -7.98 1.88 0.28
CA GLN A 27 -9.16 1.08 0.02
C GLN A 27 -10.14 1.09 1.19
N THR A 28 -11.42 1.00 0.84
CA THR A 28 -12.53 0.76 1.77
C THR A 28 -12.97 -0.69 1.69
N GLY A 29 -13.17 -1.30 2.84
CA GLY A 29 -13.67 -2.66 2.96
C GLY A 29 -15.08 -2.68 3.51
N THR A 30 -16.04 -3.25 2.81
CA THR A 30 -17.38 -3.48 3.36
C THR A 30 -17.53 -4.96 3.65
N TYR A 31 -17.86 -5.31 4.89
CA TYR A 31 -18.08 -6.69 5.27
C TYR A 31 -19.41 -7.19 4.68
N ASP A 32 -19.33 -8.25 3.87
CA ASP A 32 -20.49 -8.93 3.31
C ASP A 32 -20.88 -10.08 4.24
N THR A 33 -22.04 -9.95 4.89
CA THR A 33 -22.56 -10.95 5.83
C THR A 33 -22.98 -12.24 5.14
N ALA A 34 -23.33 -12.20 3.85
CA ALA A 34 -23.75 -13.38 3.09
C ALA A 34 -22.54 -14.24 2.71
N THR A 35 -21.44 -13.62 2.29
CA THR A 35 -20.22 -14.34 1.88
C THR A 35 -19.19 -14.47 3.00
N LYS A 36 -19.44 -13.86 4.18
CA LYS A 36 -18.50 -13.79 5.32
C LYS A 36 -17.12 -13.26 4.91
N SER A 37 -17.08 -12.34 3.96
CA SER A 37 -15.85 -11.81 3.39
C SER A 37 -15.90 -10.29 3.27
N THR A 38 -14.76 -9.63 3.45
CA THR A 38 -14.65 -8.19 3.20
C THR A 38 -14.45 -7.92 1.71
N ARG A 39 -15.35 -7.15 1.11
CA ARG A 39 -15.19 -6.65 -0.26
C ARG A 39 -14.42 -5.33 -0.23
N TRP A 40 -13.27 -5.31 -0.90
CA TRP A 40 -12.39 -4.13 -0.97
C TRP A 40 -12.62 -3.36 -2.27
N SER A 41 -12.68 -2.04 -2.17
CA SER A 41 -12.79 -1.11 -3.30
C SER A 41 -11.89 0.10 -3.07
N ASP A 42 -11.48 0.77 -4.15
CA ASP A 42 -10.67 1.98 -4.07
C ASP A 42 -11.47 3.11 -3.40
N TYR A 43 -10.87 3.81 -2.44
CA TYR A 43 -11.52 4.90 -1.70
C TYR A 43 -11.77 6.11 -2.60
N ARG A 44 -12.99 6.64 -2.60
CA ARG A 44 -13.43 7.76 -3.47
C ARG A 44 -13.86 9.00 -2.68
N ASN A 45 -13.28 9.25 -1.51
CA ASN A 45 -13.70 10.33 -0.59
C ASN A 45 -15.16 10.24 -0.16
N GLU A 46 -15.69 9.02 -0.09
CA GLU A 46 -17.06 8.76 0.30
C GLU A 46 -17.19 8.75 1.83
N LYS A 47 -18.37 9.14 2.35
CA LYS A 47 -18.66 9.01 3.78
C LYS A 47 -18.68 7.52 4.13
N LEU A 48 -17.87 7.13 5.11
CA LEU A 48 -17.85 5.74 5.56
C LEU A 48 -19.03 5.47 6.50
N ASN A 49 -19.56 4.25 6.38
CA ASN A 49 -20.63 3.77 7.25
C ASN A 49 -20.01 2.96 8.39
N ASP A 50 -20.81 2.67 9.41
CA ASP A 50 -20.35 2.02 10.65
C ASP A 50 -19.83 0.57 10.45
N THR A 51 -20.04 -0.02 9.25
CA THR A 51 -19.55 -1.35 8.86
C THR A 51 -18.38 -1.33 7.88
N THR A 52 -17.84 -0.14 7.59
CA THR A 52 -16.77 0.04 6.60
C THR A 52 -15.40 0.06 7.27
N SER A 53 -14.45 -0.70 6.75
CA SER A 53 -13.04 -0.73 7.17
C SER A 53 -12.18 0.08 6.20
N LEU A 54 -10.99 0.49 6.65
CA LEU A 54 -9.98 1.16 5.81
C LEU A 54 -8.68 0.37 5.79
N ARG A 55 -8.04 0.35 4.63
CA ARG A 55 -6.72 -0.27 4.45
C ARG A 55 -5.88 0.57 3.50
N TYR A 56 -4.60 0.68 3.83
CA TYR A 56 -3.60 1.25 2.94
C TYR A 56 -2.73 0.12 2.43
N LEU A 57 -2.60 0.07 1.11
CA LEU A 57 -1.83 -0.92 0.38
C LEU A 57 -0.61 -0.24 -0.19
N VAL A 58 0.56 -0.86 -0.04
CA VAL A 58 1.75 -0.48 -0.80
C VAL A 58 2.32 -1.74 -1.46
N ARG A 59 2.67 -1.60 -2.73
CA ARG A 59 3.28 -2.65 -3.54
C ARG A 59 4.60 -2.13 -4.09
N PHE A 60 5.54 -3.05 -4.23
CA PHE A 60 6.90 -2.76 -4.68
C PHE A 60 7.25 -3.60 -5.89
N ALA A 61 8.09 -3.03 -6.74
CA ALA A 61 8.95 -3.75 -7.67
C ALA A 61 10.39 -3.37 -7.36
N LEU A 62 11.22 -4.37 -7.04
CA LEU A 62 12.67 -4.21 -7.09
C LEU A 62 13.15 -4.70 -8.45
N VAL A 63 14.02 -3.93 -9.09
CA VAL A 63 14.67 -4.31 -10.34
C VAL A 63 16.18 -4.26 -10.17
N ASP A 64 16.83 -5.37 -10.45
CA ASP A 64 18.29 -5.45 -10.51
C ASP A 64 18.78 -4.70 -11.76
N VAL A 65 19.71 -3.77 -11.58
CA VAL A 65 20.15 -2.89 -12.67
C VAL A 65 20.99 -3.64 -13.69
N ALA A 66 21.81 -4.61 -13.26
CA ALA A 66 22.73 -5.34 -14.13
C ALA A 66 21.99 -6.35 -15.02
N THR A 67 21.17 -7.20 -14.41
CA THR A 67 20.47 -8.31 -15.06
C THR A 67 19.12 -7.88 -15.64
N GLY A 68 18.40 -7.02 -14.92
CA GLY A 68 17.01 -6.68 -15.25
C GLY A 68 15.98 -7.60 -14.67
N GLU A 69 16.40 -8.58 -13.87
CA GLU A 69 15.48 -9.36 -13.08
C GLU A 69 14.71 -8.45 -12.13
N TRP A 70 13.45 -8.83 -11.89
CA TRP A 70 12.57 -8.05 -11.03
C TRP A 70 11.75 -8.96 -10.15
N ALA A 71 11.45 -8.47 -8.95
CA ALA A 71 10.58 -9.11 -8.00
C ALA A 71 9.53 -8.11 -7.52
N THR A 72 8.27 -8.55 -7.45
CA THR A 72 7.19 -7.79 -6.84
C THR A 72 6.74 -8.42 -5.54
N TRP A 73 6.40 -7.58 -4.58
CA TRP A 73 5.76 -8.03 -3.35
C TRP A 73 4.94 -6.91 -2.72
N SER A 74 4.10 -7.29 -1.77
CA SER A 74 3.35 -6.38 -0.92
C SER A 74 3.61 -6.81 0.53
N PRO A 75 4.14 -5.93 1.38
CA PRO A 75 4.32 -6.22 2.80
C PRO A 75 2.99 -6.49 3.51
N VAL A 76 3.07 -6.97 4.76
CA VAL A 76 1.87 -7.19 5.59
C VAL A 76 1.06 -5.91 5.66
N ASN A 77 -0.24 -6.04 5.41
CA ASN A 77 -1.12 -4.91 5.28
C ASN A 77 -1.65 -4.52 6.65
N TYR A 78 -1.65 -3.22 6.94
CA TYR A 78 -2.38 -2.72 8.10
C TYR A 78 -3.80 -2.38 7.71
N GLU A 79 -4.71 -3.01 8.43
CA GLU A 79 -6.14 -2.77 8.34
C GLU A 79 -6.55 -2.00 9.59
N TYR A 80 -7.25 -0.89 9.40
CA TYR A 80 -8.04 -0.30 10.46
C TYR A 80 -9.47 -0.75 10.25
N ASN A 81 -9.95 -1.62 11.14
CA ASN A 81 -11.37 -1.74 11.36
C ASN A 81 -11.81 -0.39 11.94
N ILE A 82 -12.64 0.35 11.21
CA ILE A 82 -13.31 1.48 11.81
C ILE A 82 -14.33 0.83 12.73
N LEU A 83 -13.98 0.77 14.02
CA LEU A 83 -14.89 0.27 15.03
C LEU A 83 -16.17 1.11 14.94
N PRO A 84 -17.36 0.48 15.02
CA PRO A 84 -18.59 1.23 15.11
C PRO A 84 -18.47 2.12 16.35
N ALA A 85 -18.48 3.43 16.15
CA ALA A 85 -18.76 4.31 17.26
C ALA A 85 -20.15 3.92 17.76
N MET A 86 -20.28 3.61 19.05
CA MET A 86 -21.59 3.35 19.67
C MET A 86 -22.55 4.56 19.56
N THR A 87 -22.13 5.65 18.92
CA THR A 87 -22.89 6.88 18.71
C THR A 87 -22.47 7.55 17.39
N GLY A 88 -23.16 7.20 16.29
CA GLY A 88 -23.29 8.04 15.10
C GLY A 88 -22.11 8.06 14.12
N LYS A 89 -22.45 7.90 12.83
CA LYS A 89 -21.62 8.08 11.63
C LYS A 89 -20.45 9.05 11.85
N MET A 90 -19.24 8.53 11.98
CA MET A 90 -18.02 9.36 11.97
C MET A 90 -17.55 9.58 10.54
N ALA A 91 -17.30 10.84 10.17
CA ALA A 91 -16.49 11.14 9.01
C ALA A 91 -15.06 10.64 9.28
N VAL A 92 -14.47 9.92 8.33
CA VAL A 92 -13.04 9.59 8.38
C VAL A 92 -12.29 10.90 8.49
N THR A 93 -11.50 11.04 9.56
CA THR A 93 -10.66 12.22 9.71
C THR A 93 -9.42 12.01 8.85
N ASP A 94 -8.98 13.04 8.13
CA ASP A 94 -7.71 13.00 7.36
C ASP A 94 -6.53 12.54 8.23
N GLN A 95 -6.60 12.78 9.54
CA GLN A 95 -5.66 12.29 10.55
C GLN A 95 -5.61 10.76 10.63
N GLN A 96 -6.75 10.06 10.54
CA GLN A 96 -6.79 8.59 10.55
C GLN A 96 -6.15 8.00 9.29
N ILE A 97 -6.45 8.58 8.11
CA ILE A 97 -5.82 8.18 6.85
C ILE A 97 -4.31 8.42 6.91
N THR A 98 -3.89 9.58 7.44
CA THR A 98 -2.47 9.92 7.60
C THR A 98 -1.74 8.94 8.52
N GLN A 99 -2.35 8.59 9.65
CA GLN A 99 -1.78 7.60 10.57
C GLN A 99 -1.68 6.21 9.94
N LEU A 100 -2.72 5.76 9.23
CA LEU A 100 -2.72 4.49 8.54
C LEU A 100 -1.64 4.43 7.45
N ARG A 101 -1.49 5.52 6.67
CA ARG A 101 -0.43 5.68 5.69
C ARG A 101 0.95 5.58 6.34
N GLN A 102 1.20 6.34 7.42
CA GLN A 102 2.48 6.33 8.14
C GLN A 102 2.84 4.95 8.66
N LYS A 103 1.89 4.25 9.32
CA LYS A 103 2.11 2.89 9.81
C LYS A 103 2.45 1.92 8.69
N THR A 104 1.75 2.04 7.56
CA THR A 104 1.98 1.18 6.39
C THR A 104 3.37 1.41 5.81
N TYR A 105 3.77 2.65 5.58
CA TYR A 105 5.13 2.96 5.11
C TYR A 105 6.22 2.48 6.07
N ALA A 106 6.02 2.63 7.38
CA ALA A 106 7.00 2.18 8.37
C ALA A 106 7.25 0.66 8.31
N ALA A 107 6.20 -0.17 8.24
CA ALA A 107 6.41 -1.62 8.14
C ALA A 107 6.90 -2.07 6.77
N VAL A 108 6.49 -1.37 5.73
CA VAL A 108 6.99 -1.59 4.38
C VAL A 108 8.51 -1.38 4.32
N VAL A 109 9.01 -0.28 4.89
CA VAL A 109 10.46 -0.01 4.95
C VAL A 109 11.15 -1.07 5.80
N LYS A 110 10.55 -1.47 6.93
CA LYS A 110 11.08 -2.55 7.76
C LYS A 110 11.18 -3.88 7.01
N ASP A 111 10.16 -4.26 6.26
CA ASP A 111 10.14 -5.47 5.43
C ASP A 111 11.19 -5.42 4.31
N LEU A 112 11.29 -4.27 3.63
CA LEU A 112 12.30 -4.03 2.60
C LEU A 112 13.71 -4.18 3.16
N VAL A 113 14.02 -3.53 4.28
CA VAL A 113 15.35 -3.62 4.92
C VAL A 113 15.65 -5.06 5.32
N ASN A 114 14.72 -5.75 5.96
CA ASN A 114 14.91 -7.15 6.38
C ASN A 114 15.15 -8.13 5.23
N ARG A 115 14.69 -7.81 4.01
CA ARG A 115 14.84 -8.68 2.84
C ARG A 115 16.20 -8.52 2.15
N TYR A 116 16.84 -7.36 2.29
CA TYR A 116 18.04 -7.01 1.53
C TYR A 116 19.25 -6.60 2.41
N GLN A 117 19.10 -6.62 3.74
CA GLN A 117 20.23 -6.74 4.67
C GLN A 117 20.73 -8.18 4.72
#